data_AF-A0A0R2FC75-F1
#
_entry.id   AF-A0A0R2FC75-F1
#
_cell.length_a   1.000
_cell.length_b   1.000
_cell.length_c   1.000
_cell.angle_alpha   90.00
_cell.angle_beta   90.00
_cell.angle_gamma   90.00
#
_symmetry.space_group_name_H-M   'P 1'
#
loop_
_entity.id
_entity.type
_entity.pdbx_description
1 polymer ?
#
loop_
_entity_poly.entity_id
_entity_poly.type
_entity_poly.pdbx_seq_one_letter_code
_entity_poly.pdbx_strand_id
1 'polypeptide(L)'
;MQIKSIIGLALTSAVLGLGISSVNSNQAQAKTTGTTPTAIRGTFYRYNGAHTWSKIKVAAHSAYIQNPGESAFKIKSTSKSNAHKLAYSGKLTGKKYFTLQATIKASYLSPFPELGFRLTSRKIKGHSYKVLRGYQGGYGFDYIKGKKISRDYSHRADGSY
;
A
#
# COMPACT_ATOMS: atom_id res chain seq x y z
N MET A 1 70.79 -39.40 -12.15
CA MET A 1 70.68 -39.58 -10.68
C MET A 1 70.13 -38.28 -10.10
N GLN A 2 69.42 -38.36 -8.96
CA GLN A 2 68.53 -37.33 -8.41
C GLN A 2 69.24 -36.14 -7.71
N ILE A 3 68.44 -35.13 -7.28
CA ILE A 3 68.69 -34.09 -6.23
C ILE A 3 69.51 -32.84 -6.69
N LYS A 4 69.17 -31.56 -6.40
CA LYS A 4 67.99 -30.88 -5.77
C LYS A 4 67.86 -29.38 -6.18
N SER A 5 66.77 -28.74 -5.72
CA SER A 5 66.43 -27.30 -5.47
C SER A 5 67.49 -26.20 -5.72
N ILE A 6 67.28 -25.07 -6.41
CA ILE A 6 66.12 -24.15 -6.64
C ILE A 6 65.69 -23.30 -5.43
N ILE A 7 66.04 -21.99 -5.52
CA ILE A 7 65.25 -20.76 -5.25
C ILE A 7 64.24 -20.85 -4.07
N GLY A 8 64.35 -20.07 -2.98
CA GLY A 8 64.52 -18.62 -2.94
C GLY A 8 63.18 -17.98 -2.55
N LEU A 9 62.94 -17.74 -1.25
CA LEU A 9 61.64 -17.29 -0.74
C LEU A 9 61.48 -15.77 -0.86
N ALA A 10 60.51 -15.33 -1.68
CA ALA A 10 60.14 -13.93 -1.84
C ALA A 10 59.17 -13.47 -0.73
N LEU A 11 59.31 -12.21 -0.31
CA LEU A 11 58.36 -11.52 0.57
C LEU A 11 57.01 -11.32 -0.16
N THR A 12 55.96 -11.99 0.29
CA THR A 12 54.61 -11.87 -0.25
C THR A 12 53.83 -10.73 0.43
N SER A 13 53.84 -9.55 -0.20
CA SER A 13 52.97 -8.43 0.20
C SER A 13 51.51 -8.76 -0.11
N ALA A 14 50.72 -9.07 0.92
CA ALA A 14 49.30 -9.37 0.77
C ALA A 14 48.49 -8.10 0.42
N VAL A 15 48.15 -7.93 -0.86
CA VAL A 15 47.19 -6.91 -1.29
C VAL A 15 45.78 -7.36 -0.90
N LEU A 16 45.29 -6.83 0.21
CA LEU A 16 43.90 -6.97 0.64
C LEU A 16 42.99 -6.19 -0.31
N GLY A 17 42.56 -6.84 -1.39
CA GLY A 17 41.52 -6.32 -2.28
C GLY A 17 40.20 -6.18 -1.52
N LEU A 18 39.86 -4.96 -1.12
CA LEU A 18 38.57 -4.62 -0.55
C LEU A 18 37.49 -4.73 -1.63
N GLY A 19 37.01 -5.95 -1.84
CA GLY A 19 35.84 -6.24 -2.66
C GLY A 19 34.61 -5.60 -2.06
N ILE A 20 34.32 -4.36 -2.48
CA ILE A 20 33.05 -3.68 -2.26
C ILE A 20 31.93 -4.44 -2.96
N SER A 21 31.45 -5.49 -2.30
CA SER A 21 30.25 -6.23 -2.67
C SER A 21 29.07 -5.26 -2.71
N SER A 22 28.72 -4.83 -3.92
CA SER A 22 27.56 -3.98 -4.15
C SER A 22 26.31 -4.73 -3.74
N VAL A 23 25.80 -4.42 -2.53
CA VAL A 23 24.55 -4.96 -2.02
C VAL A 23 23.40 -4.32 -2.81
N ASN A 24 23.20 -4.82 -4.03
CA ASN A 24 22.05 -4.56 -4.86
C ASN A 24 20.82 -5.12 -4.13
N SER A 25 20.31 -4.31 -3.22
CA SER A 25 19.06 -4.52 -2.51
C SER A 25 17.90 -4.38 -3.50
N ASN A 26 17.74 -5.43 -4.31
CA ASN A 26 16.55 -5.70 -5.09
C ASN A 26 15.38 -5.90 -4.12
N GLN A 27 14.84 -4.80 -3.59
CA GLN A 27 13.56 -4.77 -2.91
C GLN A 27 12.52 -5.17 -3.95
N ALA A 28 12.20 -6.47 -3.97
CA ALA A 28 11.28 -7.06 -4.93
C ALA A 28 9.93 -6.35 -4.83
N GLN A 29 9.67 -5.45 -5.79
CA GLN A 29 8.49 -4.61 -5.79
C GLN A 29 7.26 -5.50 -5.92
N ALA A 30 6.40 -5.50 -4.89
CA ALA A 30 5.31 -6.46 -4.78
C ALA A 30 4.42 -6.45 -6.05
N LYS A 31 4.28 -7.63 -6.69
CA LYS A 31 3.60 -7.77 -7.99
C LYS A 31 2.17 -7.21 -7.91
N THR A 32 1.95 -6.12 -8.64
CA THR A 32 0.62 -5.49 -8.72
C THR A 32 -0.28 -6.21 -9.73
N THR A 33 -1.59 -6.09 -9.56
CA THR A 33 -2.59 -6.67 -10.47
C THR A 33 -3.73 -5.69 -10.78
N GLY A 34 -4.23 -5.72 -12.02
CA GLY A 34 -5.41 -4.97 -12.45
C GLY A 34 -6.75 -5.55 -11.94
N THR A 35 -6.72 -6.49 -11.00
CA THR A 35 -7.91 -7.15 -10.48
C THR A 35 -7.93 -7.18 -8.95
N THR A 36 -8.96 -6.58 -8.35
CA THR A 36 -9.14 -6.59 -6.89
C THR A 36 -9.71 -7.92 -6.38
N PRO A 37 -9.27 -8.44 -5.22
CA PRO A 37 -9.89 -9.62 -4.60
C PRO A 37 -11.34 -9.38 -4.18
N THR A 38 -12.21 -10.38 -4.34
CA THR A 38 -13.65 -10.30 -4.00
C THR A 38 -13.91 -9.83 -2.57
N ALA A 39 -13.04 -10.19 -1.62
CA ALA A 39 -13.15 -9.80 -0.21
C ALA A 39 -13.19 -8.28 0.03
N ILE A 40 -12.47 -7.49 -0.78
CA ILE A 40 -12.40 -6.02 -0.65
C ILE A 40 -13.40 -5.27 -1.54
N ARG A 41 -14.11 -5.97 -2.44
CA ARG A 41 -15.10 -5.36 -3.34
C ARG A 41 -16.34 -4.86 -2.58
N GLY A 42 -16.97 -3.82 -3.08
CA GLY A 42 -18.20 -3.23 -2.53
C GLY A 42 -18.20 -1.71 -2.56
N THR A 43 -19.22 -1.11 -1.94
CA THR A 43 -19.30 0.34 -1.69
C THR A 43 -19.14 0.59 -0.19
N PHE A 44 -18.35 1.59 0.17
CA PHE A 44 -17.99 1.94 1.54
C PHE A 44 -18.16 3.45 1.76
N TYR A 45 -18.60 3.86 2.95
CA TYR A 45 -18.91 5.26 3.27
C TYR A 45 -18.19 5.72 4.54
N ARG A 46 -17.58 6.91 4.50
CA ARG A 46 -17.07 7.63 5.68
C ARG A 46 -17.87 8.91 5.86
N TYR A 47 -18.17 9.30 7.09
CA TYR A 47 -18.84 10.57 7.40
C TYR A 47 -17.85 11.75 7.43
N ASN A 48 -18.22 12.90 6.88
CA ASN A 48 -17.40 14.13 6.94
C ASN A 48 -18.11 15.32 7.61
N GLY A 49 -19.11 15.06 8.45
CA GLY A 49 -19.95 16.12 9.02
C GLY A 49 -21.10 16.53 8.10
N ALA A 50 -21.97 17.41 8.60
CA ALA A 50 -23.08 18.05 7.88
C ALA A 50 -23.95 17.10 7.02
N HIS A 51 -24.22 15.87 7.48
CA HIS A 51 -24.95 14.86 6.70
C HIS A 51 -24.33 14.55 5.32
N THR A 52 -23.00 14.61 5.22
CA THR A 52 -22.24 14.27 4.01
C THR A 52 -21.35 13.04 4.21
N TRP A 53 -21.06 12.32 3.12
CA TRP A 53 -20.22 11.12 3.16
C TRP A 53 -19.26 11.03 1.98
N SER A 54 -17.98 10.77 2.26
CA SER A 54 -17.05 10.24 1.25
C SER A 54 -17.44 8.80 0.92
N LYS A 55 -17.30 8.45 -0.35
CA LYS A 55 -17.71 7.16 -0.91
C LYS A 55 -16.54 6.52 -1.64
N ILE A 56 -16.18 5.31 -1.23
CA ILE A 56 -15.27 4.45 -1.97
C ILE A 56 -16.09 3.33 -2.61
N LYS A 57 -15.92 3.08 -3.91
CA LYS A 57 -16.43 1.87 -4.57
C LYS A 57 -15.26 1.07 -5.13
N VAL A 58 -15.17 -0.20 -4.76
CA VAL A 58 -14.18 -1.16 -5.25
C VAL A 58 -14.90 -2.24 -6.06
N ALA A 59 -14.59 -2.33 -7.35
CA ALA A 59 -15.05 -3.36 -8.27
C ALA A 59 -13.86 -4.21 -8.74
N ALA A 60 -14.11 -5.27 -9.53
CA ALA A 60 -13.06 -6.17 -10.00
C ALA A 60 -11.91 -5.42 -10.72
N HIS A 61 -12.25 -4.59 -11.70
CA HIS A 61 -11.28 -3.93 -12.60
C HIS A 61 -11.29 -2.40 -12.52
N SER A 62 -11.96 -1.85 -11.50
CA SER A 62 -11.96 -0.42 -11.23
C SER A 62 -12.19 -0.13 -9.75
N ALA A 63 -11.79 1.06 -9.32
CA ALA A 63 -12.27 1.65 -8.09
C ALA A 63 -12.51 3.15 -8.29
N TYR A 64 -13.22 3.78 -7.36
CA TYR A 64 -13.21 5.23 -7.22
C TYR A 64 -13.31 5.64 -5.77
N ILE A 65 -12.83 6.85 -5.49
CA ILE A 65 -13.18 7.63 -4.30
C ILE A 65 -13.89 8.91 -4.74
N GLN A 66 -14.84 9.36 -3.94
CA GLN A 66 -15.56 10.61 -4.13
C GLN A 66 -15.78 11.24 -2.76
N ASN A 67 -15.30 12.47 -2.56
CA ASN A 67 -15.60 13.25 -1.37
C ASN A 67 -16.83 14.16 -1.62
N PRO A 68 -17.50 14.66 -0.58
CA PRO A 68 -18.54 15.68 -0.72
C PRO A 68 -17.99 16.92 -1.46
N GLY A 69 -18.78 17.48 -2.39
CA GLY A 69 -18.36 18.61 -3.22
C GLY A 69 -17.41 18.28 -4.37
N GLU A 70 -16.81 17.08 -4.39
CA GLU A 70 -15.82 16.68 -5.40
C GLU A 70 -16.38 15.74 -6.46
N SER A 71 -15.77 15.80 -7.66
CA SER A 71 -15.99 14.78 -8.69
C SER A 71 -15.32 13.45 -8.30
N ALA A 72 -15.90 12.32 -8.74
CA ALA A 72 -15.38 11.00 -8.37
C ALA A 72 -14.06 10.70 -9.11
N PHE A 73 -12.96 10.61 -8.37
CA PHE A 73 -11.65 10.18 -8.88
C PHE A 73 -11.67 8.67 -9.16
N LYS A 74 -11.58 8.30 -10.43
CA LYS A 74 -11.74 6.93 -10.93
C LYS A 74 -10.39 6.33 -11.33
N ILE A 75 -10.22 5.05 -11.02
CA ILE A 75 -9.08 4.24 -11.45
C ILE A 75 -9.58 2.97 -12.15
N LYS A 76 -8.91 2.55 -13.23
CA LYS A 76 -9.27 1.40 -14.07
C LYS A 76 -8.05 0.55 -14.40
N SER A 77 -8.21 -0.76 -14.52
CA SER A 77 -7.11 -1.67 -14.91
C SER A 77 -6.54 -1.37 -16.30
N THR A 78 -7.41 -0.91 -17.21
CA THR A 78 -7.10 -0.57 -18.60
C THR A 78 -6.54 0.85 -18.79
N SER A 79 -6.40 1.66 -17.74
CA SER A 79 -5.83 3.00 -17.87
C SER A 79 -4.35 2.94 -18.25
N LYS A 80 -3.98 3.73 -19.27
CA LYS A 80 -2.58 3.99 -19.63
C LYS A 80 -1.90 4.99 -18.68
N SER A 81 -2.66 5.94 -18.12
CA SER A 81 -2.14 6.87 -17.11
C SER A 81 -2.02 6.18 -15.76
N ASN A 82 -0.81 6.18 -15.19
CA ASN A 82 -0.49 5.60 -13.88
C ASN A 82 -1.36 6.20 -12.76
N ALA A 83 -1.60 7.52 -12.78
CA ALA A 83 -2.47 8.20 -11.82
C ALA A 83 -3.93 7.71 -11.87
N HIS A 84 -4.40 7.17 -13.00
CA HIS A 84 -5.74 6.58 -13.15
C HIS A 84 -5.72 5.04 -13.28
N LYS A 85 -4.59 4.39 -13.02
CA LYS A 85 -4.45 2.93 -13.16
C LYS A 85 -4.80 2.24 -11.86
N LEU A 86 -5.71 1.26 -11.95
CA LEU A 86 -5.93 0.28 -10.88
C LEU A 86 -4.73 -0.69 -10.91
N ALA A 87 -3.98 -0.70 -9.83
CA ALA A 87 -2.86 -1.60 -9.60
C ALA A 87 -2.91 -2.04 -8.14
N TYR A 88 -3.75 -3.05 -7.87
CA TYR A 88 -3.89 -3.62 -6.54
C TYR A 88 -2.58 -4.31 -6.14
N SER A 89 -2.06 -3.96 -4.97
CA SER A 89 -0.91 -4.62 -4.35
C SER A 89 -1.26 -5.00 -2.91
N GLY A 90 -0.92 -6.21 -2.49
CA GLY A 90 -1.17 -6.71 -1.13
C GLY A 90 0.11 -7.21 -0.48
N LYS A 91 0.27 -6.88 0.81
CA LYS A 91 1.47 -7.06 1.68
C LYS A 91 2.54 -5.96 1.54
N LEU A 92 2.49 -5.04 2.50
CA LEU A 92 3.70 -4.47 3.11
C LEU A 92 3.86 -5.18 4.47
N THR A 93 4.96 -5.93 4.62
CA THR A 93 5.49 -6.60 5.82
C THR A 93 4.62 -6.67 7.09
N GLY A 94 4.22 -7.88 7.48
CA GLY A 94 3.66 -8.22 8.82
C GLY A 94 2.23 -7.76 9.12
N LYS A 95 1.76 -6.65 8.53
CA LYS A 95 0.42 -6.10 8.75
C LYS A 95 -0.42 -6.21 7.46
N LYS A 96 -1.74 -6.44 7.59
CA LYS A 96 -2.67 -6.75 6.48
C LYS A 96 -3.03 -5.51 5.63
N TYR A 97 -2.03 -4.86 5.05
CA TYR A 97 -2.18 -3.68 4.20
C TYR A 97 -2.22 -4.02 2.70
N PHE A 98 -2.96 -3.21 1.95
CA PHE A 98 -3.02 -3.25 0.49
C PHE A 98 -3.22 -1.85 -0.10
N THR A 99 -2.76 -1.62 -1.33
CA THR A 99 -3.07 -0.41 -2.10
C THR A 99 -4.00 -0.76 -3.27
N LEU A 100 -4.68 0.25 -3.81
CA LEU A 100 -5.45 0.14 -5.06
C LEU A 100 -4.70 0.73 -6.27
N GLN A 101 -3.61 1.45 -6.02
CA GLN A 101 -2.72 2.01 -7.03
C GLN A 101 -1.27 1.67 -6.70
N ALA A 102 -0.41 1.74 -7.72
CA ALA A 102 1.03 1.72 -7.54
C ALA A 102 1.49 3.04 -6.89
N THR A 103 2.62 3.01 -6.18
CA THR A 103 3.22 4.21 -5.59
C THR A 103 3.55 5.22 -6.69
N ILE A 104 2.78 6.30 -6.72
CA ILE A 104 3.01 7.47 -7.58
C ILE A 104 4.07 8.36 -6.94
N LYS A 105 5.01 8.90 -7.74
CA LYS A 105 6.09 9.77 -7.24
C LYS A 105 5.59 11.04 -6.54
N ALA A 106 4.38 11.47 -6.88
CA ALA A 106 3.70 12.64 -6.34
C ALA A 106 2.36 12.19 -5.75
N SER A 107 2.28 12.05 -4.43
CA SER A 107 1.10 11.51 -3.75
C SER A 107 -0.15 12.36 -3.93
N TYR A 108 0.01 13.68 -4.06
CA TYR A 108 -1.08 14.63 -4.35
C TYR A 108 -1.86 14.33 -5.65
N LEU A 109 -1.31 13.51 -6.56
CA LEU A 109 -2.00 13.06 -7.78
C LEU A 109 -3.06 11.97 -7.53
N SER A 110 -3.24 11.52 -6.27
CA SER A 110 -4.30 10.58 -5.90
C SER A 110 -4.97 10.94 -4.56
N PRO A 111 -6.31 11.06 -4.52
CA PRO A 111 -7.06 11.14 -3.28
C PRO A 111 -7.23 9.78 -2.56
N PHE A 112 -6.60 8.70 -3.04
CA PHE A 112 -6.55 7.45 -2.27
C PHE A 112 -5.50 7.57 -1.13
N PRO A 113 -5.77 7.01 0.07
CA PRO A 113 -4.86 7.09 1.21
C PRO A 113 -3.45 6.57 0.89
N GLU A 114 -2.46 7.41 1.17
CA GLU A 114 -1.06 7.22 0.76
C GLU A 114 -0.41 5.95 1.34
N LEU A 115 -0.74 5.64 2.60
CA LEU A 115 -0.27 4.45 3.31
C LEU A 115 -1.18 3.22 3.07
N GLY A 116 -2.11 3.34 2.11
CA GLY A 116 -3.00 2.29 1.66
C GLY A 116 -4.17 2.01 2.61
N PHE A 117 -4.68 0.78 2.51
CA PHE A 117 -5.87 0.31 3.18
C PHE A 117 -5.63 -0.98 3.97
N ARG A 118 -6.45 -1.20 4.99
CA ARG A 118 -6.66 -2.49 5.66
C ARG A 118 -8.13 -2.86 5.60
N LEU A 119 -8.44 -4.09 5.18
CA LEU A 119 -9.77 -4.66 5.39
C LEU A 119 -9.89 -5.12 6.85
N THR A 120 -10.88 -4.62 7.57
CA THR A 120 -11.11 -4.91 8.99
C THR A 120 -12.62 -4.95 9.30
N SER A 121 -12.98 -5.09 10.57
CA SER A 121 -14.34 -4.86 11.06
C SER A 121 -14.37 -3.75 12.12
N ARG A 122 -15.56 -3.18 12.34
CA ARG A 122 -15.87 -2.28 13.47
C ARG A 122 -17.24 -2.63 14.04
N LYS A 123 -17.34 -2.70 15.38
CA LYS A 123 -18.62 -2.82 16.10
C LYS A 123 -19.26 -1.44 16.23
N ILE A 124 -20.49 -1.28 15.78
CA ILE A 124 -21.27 -0.03 15.83
C ILE A 124 -22.68 -0.38 16.32
N LYS A 125 -23.10 0.17 17.47
CA LYS A 125 -24.41 -0.12 18.10
C LYS A 125 -24.73 -1.63 18.11
N GLY A 126 -23.82 -2.45 18.66
CA GLY A 126 -23.96 -3.91 18.71
C GLY A 126 -23.54 -4.67 17.44
N HIS A 127 -23.80 -4.12 16.25
CA HIS A 127 -23.54 -4.81 14.98
C HIS A 127 -22.09 -4.71 14.50
N SER A 128 -21.54 -5.78 13.91
CA SER A 128 -20.22 -5.81 13.30
C SER A 128 -20.30 -5.49 11.81
N TYR A 129 -19.66 -4.41 11.38
CA TYR A 129 -19.58 -4.00 9.96
C TYR A 129 -18.21 -4.32 9.38
N LYS A 130 -18.16 -4.73 8.11
CA LYS A 130 -16.91 -4.75 7.34
C LYS A 130 -16.49 -3.33 6.97
N VAL A 131 -15.19 -3.05 7.05
CA VAL A 131 -14.63 -1.70 6.94
C VAL A 131 -13.37 -1.72 6.07
N LEU A 132 -13.25 -0.74 5.17
CA LEU A 132 -11.95 -0.36 4.63
C LEU A 132 -11.37 0.76 5.48
N ARG A 133 -10.29 0.47 6.20
CA ARG A 133 -9.55 1.46 6.98
C ARG A 133 -8.45 2.03 6.09
N GLY A 134 -8.58 3.28 5.67
CA GLY A 134 -7.54 4.00 4.91
C GLY A 134 -6.55 4.68 5.86
N TYR A 135 -5.28 4.83 5.45
CA TYR A 135 -4.23 5.45 6.26
C TYR A 135 -3.52 6.57 5.50
N GLN A 136 -3.46 7.77 6.09
CA GLN A 136 -2.92 8.98 5.47
C GLN A 136 -2.50 9.99 6.55
N GLY A 137 -1.37 10.69 6.37
CA GLY A 137 -0.94 11.77 7.28
C GLY A 137 -0.78 11.37 8.75
N GLY A 138 -0.48 10.10 9.06
CA GLY A 138 -0.40 9.60 10.44
C GLY A 138 -1.76 9.26 11.08
N TYR A 139 -2.86 9.28 10.33
CA TYR A 139 -4.20 8.93 10.80
C TYR A 139 -4.79 7.72 10.04
N GLY A 140 -5.72 7.03 10.69
CA GLY A 140 -6.54 5.96 10.10
C GLY A 140 -8.01 6.34 10.05
N PHE A 141 -8.69 6.07 8.93
CA PHE A 141 -10.07 6.48 8.66
C PHE A 141 -10.93 5.30 8.20
N ASP A 142 -12.05 5.05 8.87
CA ASP A 142 -12.91 3.90 8.60
C ASP A 142 -14.06 4.21 7.62
N TYR A 143 -14.02 3.56 6.45
CA TYR A 143 -15.10 3.56 5.46
C TYR A 143 -15.97 2.30 5.66
N ILE A 144 -17.22 2.49 6.10
CA ILE A 144 -18.16 1.43 6.49
C ILE A 144 -18.84 0.82 5.25
N LYS A 145 -18.79 -0.51 5.10
CA LYS A 145 -19.37 -1.20 3.94
C LYS A 145 -20.89 -1.08 3.92
N GLY A 146 -21.45 -0.62 2.81
CA GLY A 146 -22.88 -0.64 2.49
C GLY A 146 -23.77 0.31 3.30
N LYS A 147 -23.28 0.94 4.38
CA LYS A 147 -24.10 1.76 5.29
C LYS A 147 -23.51 3.15 5.49
N LYS A 148 -24.35 4.17 5.28
CA LYS A 148 -24.09 5.54 5.75
C LYS A 148 -24.32 5.58 7.26
N ILE A 149 -23.30 5.95 8.03
CA ILE A 149 -23.37 6.16 9.48
C ILE A 149 -23.02 7.63 9.74
N SER A 150 -23.79 8.35 10.55
CA SER A 150 -23.57 9.78 10.85
C SER A 150 -22.56 9.98 12.00
N ARG A 151 -21.39 9.35 11.90
CA ARG A 151 -20.27 9.48 12.86
C ARG A 151 -18.97 9.23 12.13
N ASP A 152 -17.98 10.11 12.30
CA ASP A 152 -16.64 9.84 11.80
C ASP A 152 -15.92 8.84 12.73
N TYR A 153 -15.10 8.01 12.13
CA TYR A 153 -14.33 6.95 12.79
C TYR A 153 -12.87 7.07 12.38
N SER A 154 -12.30 8.23 12.68
CA SER A 154 -10.88 8.56 12.61
C SER A 154 -10.16 8.18 13.91
N HIS A 155 -8.85 7.92 13.83
CA HIS A 155 -7.94 7.62 14.94
C HIS A 155 -6.49 7.90 14.51
N ARG A 156 -5.56 8.04 15.45
CA ARG A 156 -4.13 8.11 15.15
C ARG A 156 -3.62 6.74 14.69
N ALA A 157 -2.66 6.71 13.77
CA ALA A 157 -2.08 5.49 13.23
C ALA A 157 -0.89 4.96 14.06
N ASP A 158 -0.48 5.69 15.10
CA ASP A 158 0.64 5.37 16.01
C ASP A 158 0.41 4.14 16.91
N GLY A 159 -0.82 3.60 16.94
CA GLY A 159 -1.12 2.35 17.64
C GLY A 159 -1.63 2.53 19.07
N SER A 160 -1.91 3.77 19.49
CA SER A 160 -2.77 4.03 20.64
C SER A 160 -4.18 3.47 20.40
N TYR A 161 -4.59 2.50 21.21
CA TYR A 161 -5.92 1.86 21.21
C TYR A 161 -6.70 2.27 22.46
#